data_AF-A0A3G2LVX2-F1
#
_entry.id   AF-A0A3G2LVX2-F1
#
_cell.length_a   1.000
_cell.length_b   1.000
_cell.length_c   1.000
_cell.angle_alpha   90.00
_cell.angle_beta   90.00
_cell.angle_gamma   90.00
#
_symmetry.space_group_name_H-M   'P 1'
#
loop_
_entity.id
_entity.type
_entity.pdbx_description
1 polymer ?
#
loop_
_entity_poly.entity_id
_entity_poly.type
_entity_poly.pdbx_seq_one_letter_code
_entity_poly.pdbx_strand_id
1 'polypeptide(L)'
;TIIGAPALLVRDSSDLDRFFIGSITDFNTTERSLVSVAGYNHFVLVEAVSLNSISKDSIIDPSATLPQTDTPGKRKQAARIPRPPNAYIMYRKDRHREIRARFPEIDNNEISRILGKQWREESASVRT
;
A
#
# COMPACT_ATOMS: atom_id res chain seq x y z
N THR A 1 13.97 -16.67 -31.43
CA THR A 1 14.13 -16.94 -29.99
C THR A 1 15.36 -16.24 -29.48
N ILE A 2 15.19 -15.10 -28.82
CA ILE A 2 16.29 -14.33 -28.20
C ILE A 2 16.56 -14.94 -26.82
N ILE A 3 17.69 -15.65 -26.70
CA ILE A 3 18.13 -16.24 -25.43
C ILE A 3 18.63 -15.11 -24.54
N GLY A 4 17.99 -14.91 -23.37
CA GLY A 4 18.34 -13.86 -22.39
C GLY A 4 17.29 -12.75 -22.19
N ALA A 5 16.13 -12.82 -22.83
CA ALA A 5 15.04 -11.88 -22.56
C ALA A 5 14.40 -12.14 -21.18
N PRO A 6 14.02 -11.08 -20.42
CA PRO A 6 13.35 -11.25 -19.13
C PRO A 6 11.98 -11.91 -19.33
N ALA A 7 11.80 -13.08 -18.72
CA ALA A 7 10.53 -13.80 -18.68
C ALA A 7 9.81 -13.56 -17.35
N LEU A 8 8.49 -13.38 -17.41
CA LEU A 8 7.63 -13.26 -16.25
C LEU A 8 6.90 -14.58 -16.00
N LEU A 9 6.83 -14.99 -14.74
CA LEU A 9 5.94 -16.05 -14.27
C LEU A 9 4.62 -15.42 -13.83
N VAL A 10 3.53 -15.84 -14.47
CA VAL A 10 2.20 -15.28 -14.31
C VAL A 10 1.22 -16.40 -14.00
N ARG A 11 0.30 -16.20 -13.06
CA ARG A 11 -0.74 -17.14 -12.66
C ARG A 11 -2.06 -16.80 -13.37
N ASP A 12 -2.83 -17.80 -13.77
CA ASP A 12 -4.15 -17.60 -14.36
C ASP A 12 -5.16 -17.13 -13.28
N SER A 13 -6.12 -16.27 -13.65
CA SER A 13 -7.24 -15.89 -12.77
C SER A 13 -8.30 -16.98 -12.67
N SER A 14 -8.45 -17.82 -13.70
CA SER A 14 -9.50 -18.85 -13.77
C SER A 14 -9.09 -20.17 -13.12
N ASP A 15 -7.79 -20.48 -13.19
CA ASP A 15 -7.21 -21.70 -12.63
C ASP A 15 -5.95 -21.33 -11.82
N LEU A 16 -6.07 -21.41 -10.49
CA LEU A 16 -4.97 -21.06 -9.61
C LEU A 16 -3.80 -22.07 -9.67
N ASP A 17 -3.94 -23.24 -10.27
CA ASP A 17 -2.80 -24.17 -10.43
C ASP A 17 -2.08 -23.98 -11.78
N ARG A 18 -2.61 -23.12 -12.64
CA ARG A 18 -2.04 -22.82 -13.96
C ARG A 18 -1.15 -21.59 -13.94
N PHE A 19 0.05 -21.76 -14.50
CA PHE A 19 1.04 -20.69 -14.68
C PHE A 19 1.48 -20.57 -16.14
N PHE A 20 1.71 -19.33 -16.57
CA PHE A 20 2.26 -18.97 -17.86
C PHE A 20 3.63 -18.34 -17.68
N ILE A 21 4.54 -18.61 -18.62
CA ILE A 21 5.87 -18.00 -18.68
C ILE A 21 6.01 -17.32 -20.03
N GLY A 22 6.35 -16.03 -20.04
CA GLY A 22 6.40 -15.24 -21.27
C GLY A 22 6.94 -13.84 -21.05
N SER A 23 7.01 -13.04 -22.12
CA SER A 23 7.44 -11.64 -22.01
C SER A 23 6.28 -10.75 -21.52
N ILE A 24 6.60 -9.60 -20.94
CA ILE A 24 5.55 -8.64 -20.52
C ILE A 24 4.68 -8.16 -21.69
N THR A 25 5.23 -8.14 -22.90
CA THR A 25 4.52 -7.79 -24.14
C THR A 25 3.48 -8.84 -24.52
N ASP A 26 3.69 -10.11 -24.16
CA ASP A 26 2.73 -11.19 -24.45
C ASP A 26 1.51 -11.13 -23.51
N PHE A 27 1.70 -10.59 -22.30
CA PHE A 27 0.68 -10.59 -21.26
C PHE A 27 -0.11 -9.29 -21.15
N ASN A 28 0.34 -8.20 -21.77
CA ASN A 28 -0.37 -6.93 -21.78
C ASN A 28 -1.08 -6.72 -23.12
N THR A 29 -2.23 -7.37 -23.28
CA THR A 29 -3.10 -7.28 -24.47
C THR A 29 -4.37 -6.53 -24.11
N THR A 30 -5.12 -6.01 -25.10
CA THR A 30 -6.39 -5.29 -24.88
C THR A 30 -7.38 -6.07 -23.99
N GLU A 31 -7.35 -7.40 -24.04
CA GLU A 31 -8.25 -8.30 -23.32
C GLU A 31 -7.62 -8.91 -22.07
N ARG A 32 -6.33 -8.71 -21.80
CA ARG A 32 -5.62 -9.36 -20.67
C ARG A 32 -4.65 -8.41 -20.00
N SER A 33 -4.74 -8.31 -18.68
CA SER A 33 -3.90 -7.43 -17.88
C SER A 33 -3.29 -8.17 -16.70
N LEU A 34 -2.07 -7.76 -16.32
CA LEU A 34 -1.36 -8.30 -15.17
C LEU A 34 -1.70 -7.50 -13.91
N VAL A 35 -2.18 -8.19 -12.88
CA VAL A 35 -2.48 -7.60 -11.57
C VAL A 35 -1.53 -8.18 -10.52
N SER A 36 -0.94 -7.31 -9.70
CA SER A 36 -0.22 -7.72 -8.51
C SER A 36 -1.19 -7.79 -7.33
N VAL A 37 -1.34 -8.97 -6.73
CA VAL A 37 -2.21 -9.21 -5.56
C VAL A 37 -1.35 -9.25 -4.31
N ALA A 38 -1.70 -8.45 -3.31
CA ALA A 38 -0.98 -8.41 -2.04
C ALA A 38 -0.98 -9.81 -1.37
N GLY A 39 0.20 -10.33 -1.04
CA GLY A 39 0.38 -11.65 -0.44
C GLY A 39 0.82 -12.76 -1.41
N TYR A 40 0.94 -12.48 -2.71
CA TYR A 40 1.45 -13.42 -3.70
C TYR A 40 2.73 -12.92 -4.38
N ASN A 41 3.70 -13.82 -4.59
CA ASN A 41 4.97 -13.52 -5.27
C ASN A 41 4.88 -13.60 -6.81
N HIS A 42 3.68 -13.75 -7.37
CA HIS A 42 3.44 -13.86 -8.81
C HIS A 42 2.40 -12.83 -9.26
N PHE A 43 2.44 -12.48 -10.55
CA PHE A 43 1.40 -11.67 -11.17
C PHE A 43 0.22 -12.54 -11.56
N VAL A 44 -1.00 -12.04 -11.40
CA VAL A 44 -2.21 -12.73 -11.86
C VAL A 44 -2.63 -12.13 -13.20
N LEU A 45 -2.80 -12.98 -14.21
CA LEU A 45 -3.36 -12.61 -15.51
C LEU A 45 -4.87 -12.55 -15.36
N VAL A 46 -5.42 -11.33 -15.40
CA VAL A 46 -6.86 -11.09 -15.33
C VAL A 46 -7.35 -10.75 -16.74
N GLU A 47 -8.40 -11.44 -17.17
CA GLU A 47 -9.09 -11.08 -18.40
C GLU A 47 -9.84 -9.76 -18.18
N ALA A 48 -9.55 -8.76 -18.99
CA ALA A 48 -10.25 -7.49 -19.00
C ALA A 48 -11.64 -7.72 -19.59
N VAL A 49 -12.56 -8.26 -18.78
CA VAL A 49 -13.98 -8.20 -19.10
C VAL A 49 -14.30 -6.72 -19.34
N SER A 50 -14.78 -6.41 -20.56
CA SER A 50 -15.17 -5.06 -20.95
C SER A 50 -15.94 -4.39 -19.81
N LEU A 51 -15.50 -3.22 -19.38
CA LEU A 51 -15.99 -2.45 -18.23
C LEU A 51 -17.46 -1.96 -18.35
N ASN A 52 -18.33 -2.68 -19.05
CA ASN A 52 -19.73 -2.31 -19.30
C ASN A 52 -20.75 -3.09 -18.48
N SER A 53 -20.35 -3.92 -17.51
CA SER A 53 -21.32 -4.58 -16.61
C SER A 53 -20.77 -4.85 -15.21
N ILE A 54 -20.39 -3.80 -14.50
CA ILE A 54 -20.46 -3.82 -13.03
C ILE A 54 -21.51 -2.77 -12.66
N SER A 55 -22.76 -3.26 -12.62
CA SER A 55 -23.90 -2.53 -12.10
C SER A 55 -23.63 -2.07 -10.67
N LYS A 56 -24.08 -0.85 -10.40
CA LYS A 56 -23.73 -0.01 -9.27
C LYS A 56 -24.28 -0.44 -7.91
N ASP A 57 -24.93 -1.59 -7.79
CA ASP A 57 -25.72 -1.89 -6.61
C ASP A 57 -25.38 -3.27 -6.03
N SER A 58 -25.22 -3.27 -4.70
CA SER A 58 -24.98 -4.40 -3.78
C SER A 58 -23.50 -4.75 -3.61
N ILE A 59 -22.91 -4.81 -2.40
CA ILE A 59 -23.46 -5.25 -1.11
C ILE A 59 -22.69 -4.57 0.06
N ILE A 60 -23.40 -4.35 1.16
CA ILE A 60 -23.02 -4.22 2.59
C ILE A 60 -22.28 -2.96 3.09
N ASP A 61 -23.10 -1.97 3.46
CA ASP A 61 -22.93 -1.24 4.72
C ASP A 61 -23.04 -2.22 5.91
N PRO A 62 -22.12 -2.13 6.88
CA PRO A 62 -22.62 -1.74 8.19
C PRO A 62 -21.72 -0.69 8.87
N SER A 63 -22.35 0.44 9.12
CA SER A 63 -22.29 1.16 10.40
C SER A 63 -21.23 2.26 10.56
N ALA A 64 -21.78 3.46 10.73
CA ALA A 64 -21.27 4.64 11.46
C ALA A 64 -20.24 5.54 10.74
N THR A 65 -20.78 6.46 9.94
CA THR A 65 -20.16 7.75 9.59
C THR A 65 -20.16 8.68 10.82
N LEU A 66 -18.99 9.18 11.21
CA LEU A 66 -18.82 10.50 11.87
C LEU A 66 -18.38 11.53 10.81
N PRO A 67 -18.67 12.83 10.99
CA PRO A 67 -18.94 13.77 9.90
C PRO A 67 -17.70 14.23 9.16
N GLN A 68 -17.84 14.32 7.84
CA GLN A 68 -16.87 14.89 6.92
C GLN A 68 -16.72 16.40 7.17
N THR A 69 -15.52 16.85 7.53
CA THR A 69 -15.14 18.26 7.41
C THR A 69 -14.52 18.49 6.04
N ASP A 70 -15.28 19.15 5.20
CA ASP A 70 -14.88 19.70 3.90
C ASP A 70 -13.60 20.55 4.05
N THR A 71 -12.54 20.23 3.30
CA THR A 71 -11.44 21.17 3.06
C THR A 71 -11.00 21.06 1.59
N PRO A 72 -10.97 22.18 0.85
CA PRO A 72 -10.73 22.16 -0.59
C PRO A 72 -9.24 22.08 -0.89
N GLY A 73 -8.88 21.23 -1.86
CA GLY A 73 -7.61 21.35 -2.58
C GLY A 73 -6.54 20.30 -2.24
N LYS A 74 -6.80 19.01 -2.52
CA LYS A 74 -5.72 18.08 -2.85
C LYS A 74 -5.86 17.64 -4.29
N ARG A 75 -5.00 18.23 -5.14
CA ARG A 75 -4.68 17.73 -6.48
C ARG A 75 -4.51 16.22 -6.38
N LYS A 76 -5.19 15.48 -7.25
CA LYS A 76 -5.09 14.02 -7.39
C LYS A 76 -3.62 13.65 -7.68
N GLN A 77 -2.80 13.52 -6.63
CA GLN A 77 -1.50 12.92 -6.76
C GLN A 77 -1.78 11.44 -7.01
N ALA A 78 -1.46 10.98 -8.22
CA ALA A 78 -1.43 9.56 -8.56
C ALA A 78 -0.83 8.79 -7.38
N ALA A 79 -1.48 7.72 -6.92
CA ALA A 79 -1.16 7.00 -5.69
C ALA A 79 0.35 6.67 -5.62
N ARG A 80 1.12 7.52 -4.94
CA ARG A 80 2.55 7.32 -4.78
C ARG A 80 2.72 6.27 -3.71
N ILE A 81 3.40 5.18 -4.04
CA ILE A 81 3.78 4.14 -3.07
C ILE A 81 4.57 4.84 -1.94
N PRO A 82 4.08 4.82 -0.69
CA PRO A 82 4.77 5.45 0.42
C PRO A 82 6.09 4.74 0.70
N ARG A 83 7.07 5.50 1.18
CA ARG A 83 8.36 4.93 1.58
C ARG A 83 8.16 3.96 2.75
N PRO A 84 8.89 2.84 2.81
CA PRO A 84 8.87 1.99 3.99
C PRO A 84 9.34 2.79 5.23
N PRO A 85 8.72 2.56 6.40
CA PRO A 85 9.06 3.28 7.62
C PRO A 85 10.45 2.87 8.13
N ASN A 86 11.30 3.85 8.48
CA ASN A 86 12.58 3.57 9.12
C ASN A 86 12.40 3.22 10.61
N ALA A 87 13.47 2.75 11.27
CA ALA A 87 13.46 2.36 12.69
C ALA A 87 12.91 3.46 13.62
N TYR A 88 13.29 4.72 13.40
CA TYR A 88 12.79 5.84 14.18
C TYR A 88 11.29 6.11 13.97
N ILE A 89 10.76 5.94 12.74
CA ILE A 89 9.33 6.07 12.46
C ILE A 89 8.53 5.02 13.23
N MET A 90 9.04 3.80 13.35
CA MET A 90 8.40 2.74 14.14
C MET A 90 8.43 3.10 15.64
N TYR A 91 9.60 3.45 16.17
CA TYR A 91 9.76 3.87 17.58
C TYR A 91 8.83 5.02 17.99
N ARG A 92 8.74 6.06 17.14
CA ARG A 92 7.89 7.22 17.39
C ARG A 92 6.41 6.83 17.40
N LYS A 93 5.97 5.92 16.51
CA LYS A 93 4.55 5.55 16.38
C LYS A 93 3.97 5.08 17.71
N ASP A 94 4.72 4.27 18.43
CA ASP A 94 4.26 3.68 19.70
C ASP A 94 4.21 4.72 20.82
N ARG A 95 5.27 5.52 20.98
CA ARG A 95 5.41 6.50 22.07
C ARG A 95 4.65 7.81 21.84
N HIS A 96 4.40 8.17 20.58
CA HIS A 96 3.68 9.41 20.24
C HIS A 96 2.26 9.42 20.80
N ARG A 97 1.58 8.26 20.80
CA ARG A 97 0.21 8.15 21.34
C ARG A 97 0.19 8.44 22.84
N GLU A 98 1.19 7.96 23.57
CA GLU A 98 1.33 8.19 25.00
C GLU A 98 1.60 9.66 25.33
N ILE A 99 2.54 10.28 24.60
CA ILE A 99 2.88 11.69 24.81
C ILE A 99 1.69 12.59 24.50
N ARG A 100 0.97 12.33 23.40
CA ARG A 100 -0.22 13.11 23.03
C ARG A 100 -1.40 12.91 23.98
N ALA A 101 -1.50 11.74 24.60
CA ALA A 101 -2.51 11.48 25.63
C ALA A 101 -2.20 12.21 26.95
N ARG A 102 -0.90 12.27 27.33
CA ARG A 102 -0.46 13.00 28.54
C ARG A 102 -0.47 14.51 28.35
N PHE A 103 -0.17 14.96 27.14
CA PHE A 103 -0.06 16.37 26.77
C PHE A 103 -0.85 16.60 25.47
N PRO A 104 -2.16 16.89 25.55
CA PRO A 104 -2.98 17.11 24.37
C PRO A 104 -2.72 18.49 23.72
N GLU A 105 -2.17 19.46 24.46
CA GLU A 105 -1.89 20.83 23.98
C GLU A 105 -0.55 21.00 23.28
N ILE A 106 0.36 20.02 23.36
CA ILE A 106 1.68 20.17 22.73
C ILE A 106 1.62 19.93 21.22
N ASP A 107 2.33 20.77 20.49
CA ASP A 107 2.41 20.68 19.04
C ASP A 107 3.20 19.44 18.59
N ASN A 108 2.86 18.91 17.42
CA ASN A 108 3.51 17.74 16.83
C ASN A 108 5.02 17.94 16.62
N ASN A 109 5.44 19.18 16.37
CA ASN A 109 6.86 19.52 16.24
C ASN A 109 7.59 19.31 17.57
N GLU A 110 6.94 19.67 18.68
CA GLU A 110 7.52 19.53 20.01
C GLU A 110 7.58 18.07 20.44
N ILE A 111 6.53 17.29 20.14
CA ILE A 111 6.56 15.83 20.32
C ILE A 111 7.73 15.20 19.54
N SER A 112 7.98 15.68 18.32
CA SER A 112 9.08 15.18 17.49
C SER A 112 10.47 15.55 18.05
N ARG A 113 10.61 16.73 18.67
CA ARG A 113 11.85 17.11 19.37
C ARG A 113 12.11 16.22 20.58
N ILE A 114 11.10 16.02 21.43
CA ILE A 114 11.20 15.21 22.65
C ILE A 114 11.56 13.75 22.29
N LEU A 115 10.83 13.15 21.35
CA LEU A 115 11.08 11.77 20.91
C LEU A 115 12.43 11.61 20.20
N GLY A 116 12.89 12.62 19.47
CA GLY A 116 14.21 12.61 18.85
C GLY A 116 15.34 12.60 19.88
N LYS A 117 15.18 13.33 21.00
CA LYS A 117 16.11 13.29 22.13
C LYS A 117 16.09 11.93 22.82
N GLN A 118 14.91 11.41 23.13
CA GLN A 118 14.75 10.10 23.76
C GLN A 118 15.33 8.98 22.88
N TRP A 119 15.09 9.00 21.58
CA TRP A 119 15.66 8.02 20.64
C TRP A 119 17.19 8.03 20.62
N ARG A 120 17.81 9.20 20.77
CA ARG A 120 19.28 9.30 20.85
C ARG A 120 19.82 8.68 22.13
N GLU A 121 19.08 8.81 23.23
CA GLU A 121 19.42 8.31 24.57
C GLU A 121 19.04 6.82 24.73
N GLU A 122 18.18 6.28 23.87
CA GLU A 122 17.74 4.89 23.87
C GLU A 122 18.87 3.92 23.51
N SER A 123 18.80 2.70 24.05
CA SER A 123 19.84 1.67 23.89
C SER A 123 20.12 1.31 22.42
N ALA A 124 21.37 0.97 22.10
CA ALA A 124 21.80 0.63 20.74
C ALA A 124 20.98 -0.53 20.12
N SER A 125 20.51 -1.47 20.95
CA SER A 125 19.68 -2.60 20.51
C SER A 125 18.31 -2.17 19.96
N VAL A 126 17.81 -1.00 20.34
CA VAL A 126 16.52 -0.47 19.86
C VAL A 126 16.71 0.38 18.59
N ARG A 127 17.94 0.82 18.32
CA ARG A 127 18.31 1.71 17.22
C ARG A 127 18.85 1.00 15.97
N THR A 128 18.97 -0.32 16.01
CA THR A 128 19.50 -1.17 14.92
C THR A 128 18.36 -1.71 14.08
#